data_AF-A0A453L3F0-F1
#
_entry.id   AF-A0A453L3F0-F1
#
_cell.length_a   1.000
_cell.length_b   1.000
_cell.length_c   1.000
_cell.angle_alpha   90.00
_cell.angle_beta   90.00
_cell.angle_gamma   90.00
#
_symmetry.space_group_name_H-M   'P 1'
#
loop_
_entity.id
_entity.type
_entity.pdbx_description
1 polymer ?
#
loop_
_entity_poly.entity_id
_entity_poly.type
_entity_poly.pdbx_seq_one_letter_code
_entity_poly.pdbx_strand_id
1 'polypeptide(L)'
;MDVGVSMGLKNENGSLKLFVMECGCYMKDLDITLNGGSSWFYQGFIDAFSNHIRSSVENAITNKIVESASKLDHFLGGLPKEINVDRVAAMNVTFVNDPRFISSSVEFDIDGLFIPSDKTAPQSDINFGDTKLAPALGSSSNMLWISLDEDVFNSVSALYFKAGLLQHLVDKVPDQFLLNTASWRFLIPRLYRKYPNKDMLLNISAISPPSVRINVGRIDTTVDLD
;
A
#
# COMPACT_ATOMS: atom_id res chain seq x y z
N MET A 1 -10.18 -36.99 -6.64
CA MET A 1 -9.94 -36.09 -7.78
C MET A 1 -8.88 -35.14 -7.29
N ASP A 2 -7.74 -35.13 -7.95
CA ASP A 2 -6.55 -34.47 -7.46
C ASP A 2 -6.23 -33.34 -8.44
N VAL A 3 -6.22 -32.12 -7.93
CA VAL A 3 -5.96 -30.91 -8.72
C VAL A 3 -4.69 -30.29 -8.20
N GLY A 4 -3.74 -30.07 -9.09
CA GLY A 4 -2.48 -29.40 -8.79
C GLY A 4 -2.34 -28.17 -9.66
N VAL A 5 -1.94 -27.05 -9.06
CA VAL A 5 -1.57 -25.84 -9.78
C VAL A 5 -0.33 -25.22 -9.14
N SER A 6 0.61 -24.82 -9.99
CA SER A 6 1.81 -24.09 -9.63
C SER A 6 1.79 -22.76 -10.38
N MET A 7 1.96 -21.66 -9.65
CA MET A 7 1.93 -20.31 -10.19
C MET A 7 3.14 -19.53 -9.69
N GLY A 8 3.65 -18.64 -10.54
CA GLY A 8 4.67 -17.66 -10.17
C GLY A 8 4.08 -16.25 -10.15
N LEU A 9 4.57 -15.41 -9.25
CA LEU A 9 4.41 -13.96 -9.32
C LEU A 9 5.76 -13.30 -9.57
N LYS A 10 5.76 -12.22 -10.34
CA LYS A 10 6.91 -11.35 -10.54
C LYS A 10 6.50 -9.89 -10.63
N ASN A 11 7.44 -9.00 -10.41
CA ASN A 11 7.32 -7.59 -10.75
C ASN A 11 7.49 -7.41 -12.27
N GLU A 12 6.59 -6.67 -12.88
CA GLU A 12 6.69 -6.21 -14.26
C GLU A 12 6.45 -4.70 -14.31
N ASN A 13 7.54 -3.94 -14.34
CA ASN A 13 7.54 -2.48 -14.47
C ASN A 13 6.72 -1.77 -13.37
N GLY A 14 6.85 -2.19 -12.10
CA GLY A 14 6.15 -1.62 -10.96
C GLY A 14 4.72 -2.15 -10.76
N SER A 15 4.31 -3.15 -11.53
CA SER A 15 3.05 -3.91 -11.36
C SER A 15 3.36 -5.37 -11.02
N LEU A 16 2.36 -6.11 -10.53
CA LEU A 16 2.47 -7.57 -10.37
C LEU A 16 1.99 -8.29 -11.62
N LYS A 17 2.68 -9.38 -11.94
CA LYS A 17 2.30 -10.33 -12.98
C LYS A 17 2.27 -11.73 -12.43
N LEU A 18 1.14 -12.40 -12.61
CA LEU A 18 0.91 -13.79 -12.26
C LEU A 18 0.97 -14.66 -13.52
N PHE A 19 1.65 -15.79 -13.44
CA PHE A 19 1.69 -16.75 -14.54
C PHE A 19 1.57 -18.18 -14.02
N VAL A 20 0.87 -19.02 -14.76
CA VAL A 20 0.73 -20.45 -14.44
C VAL A 20 1.96 -21.19 -14.97
N MET A 21 2.65 -21.90 -14.08
CA MET A 21 3.79 -22.74 -14.44
C MET A 21 3.35 -24.15 -14.83
N GLU A 22 2.47 -24.73 -14.01
CA GLU A 22 1.96 -26.08 -14.20
C GLU A 22 0.52 -26.15 -13.68
N CYS A 23 -0.35 -26.84 -14.40
CA CYS A 23 -1.72 -27.09 -13.96
C CYS A 23 -2.12 -28.48 -14.44
N GLY A 24 -2.60 -29.30 -13.52
CA GLY A 24 -3.01 -30.67 -13.79
C GLY A 24 -4.24 -31.05 -12.97
N CYS A 25 -5.05 -31.92 -13.54
CA CYS A 25 -6.20 -32.50 -12.89
C CYS A 25 -6.23 -33.99 -13.20
N TYR A 26 -6.34 -34.80 -12.15
CA TYR A 26 -6.43 -36.25 -12.26
C TYR A 26 -7.68 -36.78 -11.56
N MET A 27 -8.55 -37.44 -12.30
CA MET A 27 -9.72 -38.10 -11.78
C MET A 27 -9.45 -39.59 -11.64
N LYS A 28 -9.29 -40.03 -10.38
CA LYS A 28 -9.02 -41.42 -10.01
C LYS A 28 -10.16 -42.36 -10.47
N ASP A 29 -11.38 -42.03 -10.08
CA ASP A 29 -12.57 -42.86 -10.28
C ASP A 29 -13.72 -42.03 -10.88
N LEU A 30 -14.51 -42.66 -11.75
CA LEU A 30 -15.72 -42.09 -12.36
C LEU A 30 -16.84 -43.11 -12.20
N ASP A 31 -17.88 -42.72 -11.47
CA ASP A 31 -19.10 -43.52 -11.31
C ASP A 31 -20.29 -42.72 -11.85
N ILE A 32 -21.05 -43.32 -12.76
CA ILE A 32 -22.19 -42.70 -13.43
C ILE A 32 -23.38 -43.64 -13.25
N THR A 33 -24.34 -43.22 -12.43
CA THR A 33 -25.57 -43.98 -12.19
C THR A 33 -26.70 -43.48 -13.09
N LEU A 34 -27.29 -44.38 -13.86
CA LEU A 34 -28.43 -44.09 -14.74
C LEU A 34 -29.71 -44.69 -14.16
N ASN A 35 -30.75 -43.86 -14.02
CA ASN A 35 -32.06 -44.27 -13.51
C ASN A 35 -33.07 -44.41 -14.67
N GLY A 36 -33.81 -45.52 -14.73
CA GLY A 36 -34.86 -45.75 -15.73
C GLY A 36 -34.78 -47.11 -16.43
N GLY A 37 -35.82 -47.48 -17.18
CA GLY A 37 -35.95 -48.83 -17.77
C GLY A 37 -34.93 -49.17 -18.87
N SER A 38 -34.28 -48.17 -19.47
CA SER A 38 -33.25 -48.34 -20.51
C SER A 38 -31.83 -48.09 -20.01
N SER A 39 -31.61 -47.97 -18.71
CA SER A 39 -30.28 -47.65 -18.13
C SER A 39 -29.19 -48.63 -18.56
N TRP A 40 -29.52 -49.91 -18.70
CA TRP A 40 -28.60 -50.96 -19.14
C TRP A 40 -27.99 -50.71 -20.53
N PHE A 41 -28.75 -50.12 -21.46
CA PHE A 41 -28.27 -49.83 -22.82
C PHE A 41 -27.28 -48.66 -22.82
N TYR A 42 -27.60 -47.61 -22.07
CA TYR A 42 -26.76 -46.43 -21.94
C TYR A 42 -25.52 -46.68 -21.08
N GLN A 43 -25.57 -47.63 -20.13
CA GLN A 43 -24.41 -48.00 -19.32
C GLN A 43 -23.26 -48.52 -20.20
N GLY A 44 -23.55 -49.39 -21.18
CA GLY A 44 -22.52 -49.89 -22.10
C GLY A 44 -21.88 -48.79 -22.96
N PHE A 45 -22.64 -47.73 -23.28
CA PHE A 45 -22.10 -46.54 -23.94
C PHE A 45 -21.18 -45.76 -22.98
N ILE A 46 -21.63 -45.51 -21.75
CA ILE A 46 -20.82 -44.82 -20.73
C ILE A 46 -19.50 -45.55 -20.47
N ASP A 47 -19.53 -46.88 -20.33
CA ASP A 47 -18.32 -47.67 -20.11
C ASP A 47 -17.34 -47.54 -21.28
N ALA A 48 -17.84 -47.54 -22.52
CA ALA A 48 -17.02 -47.36 -23.73
C ALA A 48 -16.38 -45.96 -23.82
N PHE A 49 -17.05 -44.92 -23.31
CA PHE A 49 -16.60 -43.53 -23.36
C PHE A 49 -16.02 -43.01 -22.03
N SER A 50 -15.92 -43.84 -20.99
CA SER A 50 -15.50 -43.43 -19.64
C SER A 50 -14.19 -42.65 -19.62
N ASN A 51 -13.19 -43.09 -20.40
CA ASN A 51 -11.91 -42.39 -20.56
C ASN A 51 -12.05 -41.02 -21.25
N HIS A 52 -12.93 -40.92 -22.25
CA HIS A 52 -13.20 -39.65 -22.93
C HIS A 52 -13.96 -38.68 -22.03
N ILE A 53 -14.93 -39.17 -21.25
CA ILE A 53 -15.65 -38.37 -20.25
C ILE A 53 -14.65 -37.87 -19.22
N ARG A 54 -13.77 -38.76 -18.72
CA ARG A 54 -12.72 -38.42 -17.76
C ARG A 54 -11.80 -37.31 -18.27
N SER A 55 -11.20 -37.51 -19.43
CA SER A 55 -10.30 -36.52 -20.04
C SER A 55 -11.03 -35.20 -20.31
N SER A 56 -12.30 -35.24 -20.72
CA SER A 56 -13.09 -34.02 -20.96
C SER A 56 -13.31 -33.23 -19.66
N VAL A 57 -13.59 -33.91 -18.54
CA VAL A 57 -13.73 -33.27 -17.22
C VAL A 57 -12.40 -32.70 -16.73
N GLU A 58 -11.32 -33.48 -16.81
CA GLU A 58 -9.97 -33.04 -16.42
C GLU A 58 -9.51 -31.79 -17.20
N ASN A 59 -9.74 -31.79 -18.51
CA ASN A 59 -9.43 -30.67 -19.40
C ASN A 59 -10.32 -29.46 -19.10
N ALA A 60 -11.63 -29.67 -18.90
CA ALA A 60 -12.55 -28.58 -18.57
C ALA A 60 -12.14 -27.86 -17.27
N ILE A 61 -11.70 -28.63 -16.27
CA ILE A 61 -11.29 -28.09 -14.96
C ILE A 61 -9.96 -27.37 -15.07
N THR A 62 -8.97 -27.98 -15.74
CA THR A 62 -7.67 -27.34 -16.02
C THR A 62 -7.85 -26.01 -16.76
N ASN A 63 -8.67 -26.00 -17.80
CA ASN A 63 -8.97 -24.78 -18.57
C ASN A 63 -9.62 -23.70 -17.69
N LYS A 64 -10.54 -24.07 -16.80
CA LYS A 64 -11.18 -23.12 -15.88
C LYS A 64 -10.23 -22.55 -14.85
N ILE A 65 -9.27 -23.33 -14.37
CA ILE A 65 -8.21 -22.84 -13.46
C ILE A 65 -7.32 -21.84 -14.18
N VAL A 66 -6.86 -22.16 -15.39
CA VAL A 66 -6.03 -21.25 -16.19
C VAL A 66 -6.78 -19.96 -16.56
N GLU A 67 -8.06 -20.06 -16.94
CA GLU A 67 -8.90 -18.89 -17.20
C GLU A 67 -9.03 -18.00 -15.95
N SER A 68 -9.20 -18.61 -14.77
CA SER A 68 -9.30 -17.90 -13.49
C SER A 68 -7.97 -17.26 -13.09
N ALA A 69 -6.85 -17.95 -13.32
CA ALA A 69 -5.52 -17.41 -13.10
C ALA A 69 -5.24 -16.19 -14.00
N SER A 70 -5.71 -16.21 -15.26
CA SER A 70 -5.61 -15.04 -16.14
C SER A 70 -6.45 -13.85 -15.65
N LYS A 71 -7.64 -14.09 -15.08
CA LYS A 71 -8.43 -13.03 -14.44
C LYS A 71 -7.72 -12.45 -13.22
N LEU A 72 -7.09 -13.30 -12.42
CA LEU A 72 -6.31 -12.87 -11.26
C LEU A 72 -5.06 -12.08 -11.67
N ASP A 73 -4.35 -12.53 -12.72
CA ASP A 73 -3.24 -11.78 -13.32
C ASP A 73 -3.67 -10.38 -13.76
N HIS A 74 -4.79 -10.27 -14.47
CA HIS A 74 -5.33 -8.98 -14.88
C HIS A 74 -5.65 -8.07 -13.69
N PHE A 75 -6.24 -8.62 -12.63
CA PHE A 75 -6.54 -7.88 -11.40
C PHE A 75 -5.25 -7.39 -10.71
N LEU A 76 -4.26 -8.27 -10.54
CA LEU A 76 -2.98 -7.94 -9.90
C LEU A 76 -2.16 -6.93 -10.72
N GLY A 77 -2.18 -7.04 -12.05
CA GLY A 77 -1.54 -6.08 -12.95
C GLY A 77 -2.22 -4.71 -12.96
N GLY A 78 -3.52 -4.66 -12.63
CA GLY A 78 -4.33 -3.45 -12.53
C GLY A 78 -4.26 -2.72 -11.19
N LEU A 79 -3.48 -3.21 -10.23
CA LEU A 79 -3.26 -2.50 -8.96
C LEU A 79 -2.69 -1.10 -9.22
N PRO A 80 -3.12 -0.08 -8.45
CA PRO A 80 -2.63 1.28 -8.64
C PRO A 80 -1.13 1.34 -8.37
N LYS A 81 -0.44 2.20 -9.12
CA LYS A 81 0.98 2.53 -8.91
C LYS A 81 1.18 3.77 -8.06
N GLU A 82 0.10 4.53 -7.87
CA GLU A 82 0.11 5.80 -7.17
C GLU A 82 -1.22 5.96 -6.44
N ILE A 83 -1.18 6.45 -5.20
CA ILE A 83 -2.36 6.77 -4.39
C ILE A 83 -2.32 8.26 -4.07
N ASN A 84 -3.22 9.03 -4.68
CA ASN A 84 -3.36 10.45 -4.38
C ASN A 84 -3.85 10.65 -2.94
N VAL A 85 -3.16 11.49 -2.18
CA VAL A 85 -3.58 11.87 -0.82
C VAL A 85 -4.28 13.21 -0.86
N ASP A 86 -3.67 14.21 -1.49
CA ASP A 86 -4.27 15.52 -1.71
C ASP A 86 -3.68 16.21 -2.95
N ARG A 87 -3.93 17.52 -3.10
CA ARG A 87 -3.41 18.31 -4.22
C ARG A 87 -1.89 18.50 -4.22
N VAL A 88 -1.20 18.14 -3.13
CA VAL A 88 0.25 18.32 -2.96
C VAL A 88 0.96 16.99 -3.11
N ALA A 89 0.43 15.93 -2.49
CA ALA A 89 1.15 14.68 -2.33
C ALA A 89 0.34 13.48 -2.83
N ALA A 90 1.06 12.56 -3.46
CA ALA A 90 0.62 11.22 -3.78
C ALA A 90 1.67 10.21 -3.30
N MET A 91 1.25 9.01 -2.91
CA MET A 91 2.17 7.94 -2.51
C MET A 91 2.50 7.08 -3.72
N ASN A 92 3.79 6.89 -4.00
CA ASN A 92 4.24 5.90 -4.96
C ASN A 92 4.08 4.50 -4.33
N VAL A 93 3.24 3.66 -4.93
CA VAL A 93 2.98 2.28 -4.48
C VAL A 93 3.42 1.25 -5.52
N THR A 94 4.32 1.63 -6.44
CA THR A 94 4.93 0.67 -7.37
C THR A 94 5.69 -0.42 -6.63
N PHE A 95 5.58 -1.66 -7.09
CA PHE A 95 6.40 -2.76 -6.61
C PHE A 95 7.87 -2.56 -7.03
N VAL A 96 8.82 -2.77 -6.13
CA VAL A 96 10.26 -2.54 -6.38
C VAL A 96 10.97 -3.84 -6.72
N ASN A 97 10.63 -4.93 -6.04
CA ASN A 97 11.22 -6.25 -6.22
C ASN A 97 10.17 -7.30 -6.60
N ASP A 98 10.62 -8.45 -7.09
CA ASP A 98 9.76 -9.63 -7.21
C ASP A 98 9.26 -10.05 -5.81
N PRO A 99 8.00 -10.54 -5.69
CA PRO A 99 7.49 -11.03 -4.42
C PRO A 99 8.36 -12.15 -3.85
N ARG A 100 8.67 -12.05 -2.56
CA ARG A 100 9.53 -13.02 -1.88
C ARG A 100 8.66 -14.05 -1.18
N PHE A 101 8.77 -15.30 -1.61
CA PHE A 101 8.06 -16.43 -1.01
C PHE A 101 8.89 -17.01 0.13
N ILE A 102 8.32 -16.97 1.33
CA ILE A 102 8.87 -17.58 2.53
C ILE A 102 7.96 -18.75 2.91
N SER A 103 8.43 -19.67 3.75
CA SER A 103 7.68 -20.88 4.13
C SER A 103 6.26 -20.64 4.67
N SER A 104 5.93 -19.44 5.14
CA SER A 104 4.62 -19.10 5.72
C SER A 104 4.05 -17.74 5.30
N SER A 105 4.72 -17.01 4.40
CA SER A 105 4.32 -15.68 3.98
C SER A 105 4.80 -15.36 2.57
N VAL A 106 4.16 -14.36 1.96
CA VAL A 106 4.62 -13.73 0.74
C VAL A 106 4.88 -12.26 1.07
N GLU A 107 6.10 -11.80 0.85
CA GLU A 107 6.48 -10.40 1.08
C GLU A 107 6.45 -9.63 -0.23
N PHE A 108 5.95 -8.40 -0.16
CA PHE A 108 5.88 -7.46 -1.28
C PHE A 108 6.56 -6.16 -0.87
N ASP A 109 7.56 -5.76 -1.65
CA ASP A 109 8.25 -4.48 -1.48
C ASP A 109 7.63 -3.45 -2.42
N ILE A 110 7.17 -2.33 -1.85
CA ILE A 110 6.71 -1.16 -2.60
C ILE A 110 7.63 0.04 -2.31
N ASP A 111 7.64 1.01 -3.22
CA ASP A 111 8.42 2.24 -3.08
C ASP A 111 8.02 3.01 -1.81
N GLY A 112 6.71 3.27 -1.65
CA GLY A 112 6.12 3.83 -0.45
C GLY A 112 6.41 5.31 -0.20
N LEU A 113 7.26 5.96 -1.00
CA LEU A 113 7.61 7.36 -0.82
C LEU A 113 6.54 8.28 -1.40
N PHE A 114 6.38 9.45 -0.77
CA PHE A 114 5.49 10.47 -1.27
C PHE A 114 6.16 11.29 -2.38
N ILE A 115 5.41 11.51 -3.47
CA ILE A 115 5.78 12.29 -4.65
C ILE A 115 4.78 13.44 -4.84
N PRO A 116 5.14 14.50 -5.58
CA PRO A 116 4.19 15.56 -5.92
C PRO A 116 3.00 15.01 -6.72
N SER A 117 1.77 15.33 -6.30
CA SER A 117 0.54 14.88 -6.99
C SER A 117 0.34 15.56 -8.36
N ASP A 118 0.85 16.79 -8.52
CA ASP A 118 0.79 17.52 -9.78
C ASP A 118 2.11 17.40 -10.55
N LYS A 119 2.05 16.83 -11.76
CA LYS A 119 3.20 16.70 -12.69
C LYS A 119 3.77 18.05 -13.15
N THR A 120 3.06 19.15 -12.91
CA THR A 120 3.50 20.51 -13.25
C THR A 120 4.20 21.24 -12.10
N ALA A 121 4.13 20.70 -10.87
CA ALA A 121 4.97 21.18 -9.79
C ALA A 121 6.44 20.94 -10.15
N PRO A 122 7.38 21.85 -9.81
CA PRO A 122 8.78 21.62 -10.05
C PRO A 122 9.16 20.28 -9.43
N GLN A 123 9.45 19.28 -10.28
CA GLN A 123 10.11 18.06 -9.85
C GLN A 123 11.50 18.47 -9.39
N SER A 124 11.59 19.03 -8.19
CA SER A 124 12.88 19.13 -7.52
C SER A 124 13.32 17.69 -7.32
N ASP A 125 14.50 17.32 -7.80
CA ASP A 125 15.15 16.04 -7.51
C ASP A 125 15.14 15.82 -6.00
N ILE A 126 14.07 15.22 -5.47
CA ILE A 126 14.02 14.82 -4.08
C ILE A 126 14.75 13.49 -4.05
N ASN A 127 16.08 13.62 -3.98
CA ASN A 127 16.94 12.50 -3.62
C ASN A 127 16.68 12.21 -2.14
N PHE A 128 15.61 11.47 -1.88
CA PHE A 128 15.66 10.50 -0.80
C PHE A 128 16.85 9.60 -1.17
N GLY A 129 17.82 9.45 -0.26
CA GLY A 129 19.04 8.67 -0.53
C GLY A 129 18.71 7.22 -0.85
N ASP A 130 19.67 6.31 -0.70
CA ASP A 130 19.39 4.88 -0.86
C ASP A 130 18.21 4.47 0.05
N THR A 131 17.06 4.26 -0.57
CA THR A 131 15.81 3.95 0.13
C THR A 131 16.01 2.64 0.84
N LYS A 132 15.89 2.65 2.16
CA LYS A 132 16.02 1.44 2.95
C LYS A 132 14.69 0.73 2.96
N LEU A 133 14.71 -0.55 2.60
CA LEU A 133 13.55 -1.40 2.81
C LEU A 133 13.34 -1.54 4.32
N ALA A 134 12.11 -1.30 4.73
CA ALA A 134 11.71 -1.51 6.12
C ALA A 134 11.98 -2.98 6.50
N PRO A 135 12.48 -3.24 7.73
CA PRO A 135 12.80 -4.59 8.15
C PRO A 135 11.56 -5.48 8.13
N ALA A 136 11.75 -6.74 7.74
CA ALA A 136 10.69 -7.74 7.74
C ALA A 136 10.15 -7.93 9.17
N LEU A 137 8.82 -7.97 9.28
CA LEU A 137 8.13 -8.20 10.55
C LEU A 137 8.17 -9.70 10.88
N GLY A 138 8.45 -10.03 12.15
CA GLY A 138 8.54 -11.41 12.63
C GLY A 138 7.22 -12.18 12.52
N SER A 139 7.29 -13.49 12.70
CA SER A 139 6.12 -14.38 12.60
C SER A 139 5.09 -14.11 13.69
N SER A 140 3.91 -13.67 13.29
CA SER A 140 2.71 -13.75 14.12
C SER A 140 1.51 -14.21 13.30
N SER A 141 0.46 -14.68 13.97
CA SER A 141 -0.75 -15.28 13.39
C SER A 141 -1.66 -14.33 12.60
N ASN A 142 -1.20 -13.13 12.24
CA ASN A 142 -1.99 -12.16 11.49
C ASN A 142 -1.96 -12.45 9.99
N MET A 143 -3.05 -12.13 9.29
CA MET A 143 -3.17 -12.30 7.84
C MET A 143 -2.37 -11.28 7.03
N LEU A 144 -2.06 -10.11 7.60
CA LEU A 144 -1.36 -9.02 6.92
C LEU A 144 -0.41 -8.29 7.88
N TRP A 145 0.74 -7.90 7.32
CA TRP A 145 1.76 -7.09 7.98
C TRP A 145 2.17 -5.94 7.08
N ILE A 146 2.39 -4.77 7.68
CA ILE A 146 2.90 -3.60 7.00
C ILE A 146 4.05 -3.07 7.83
N SER A 147 5.22 -2.99 7.20
CA SER A 147 6.42 -2.36 7.76
C SER A 147 6.64 -1.03 7.05
N LEU A 148 7.04 0.00 7.79
CA LEU A 148 7.25 1.35 7.28
C LEU A 148 8.64 1.83 7.68
N ASP A 149 9.35 2.45 6.74
CA ASP A 149 10.61 3.13 7.01
C ASP A 149 10.37 4.60 7.39
N GLU A 150 11.32 5.21 8.10
CA GLU A 150 11.30 6.64 8.45
C GLU A 150 11.17 7.52 7.19
N ASP A 151 11.73 7.07 6.06
CA ASP A 151 11.69 7.76 4.77
C ASP A 151 10.27 7.99 4.24
N VAL A 152 9.30 7.15 4.61
CA VAL A 152 7.88 7.35 4.27
C VAL A 152 7.35 8.64 4.90
N PHE A 153 7.69 8.89 6.16
CA PHE A 153 7.26 10.09 6.87
C PHE A 153 8.09 11.33 6.48
N ASN A 154 9.39 11.14 6.28
CA ASN A 154 10.29 12.21 5.88
C ASN A 154 10.02 12.69 4.45
N SER A 155 9.51 11.81 3.57
CA SER A 155 9.13 12.20 2.21
C SER A 155 7.90 13.09 2.16
N VAL A 156 6.85 12.75 2.90
CA VAL A 156 5.66 13.60 2.98
C VAL A 156 5.96 14.92 3.69
N SER A 157 6.73 14.91 4.78
CA SER A 157 7.05 16.16 5.50
C SER A 157 7.83 17.14 4.62
N ALA A 158 8.77 16.65 3.81
CA ALA A 158 9.52 17.44 2.84
C ALA A 158 8.62 18.07 1.77
N LEU A 159 7.63 17.34 1.26
CA LEU A 159 6.68 17.87 0.27
C LEU A 159 5.82 18.99 0.84
N TYR A 160 5.22 18.80 2.02
CA TYR A 160 4.37 19.82 2.63
C TYR A 160 5.16 21.06 3.07
N PHE A 161 6.41 20.87 3.52
CA PHE A 161 7.33 21.97 3.79
C PHE A 161 7.61 22.79 2.53
N LYS A 162 8.01 22.13 1.43
CA LYS A 162 8.28 22.79 0.14
C LYS A 162 7.05 23.47 -0.44
N ALA A 163 5.86 22.94 -0.18
CA ALA A 163 4.59 23.56 -0.57
C ALA A 163 4.22 24.79 0.27
N GLY A 164 5.01 25.14 1.29
CA GLY A 164 4.75 26.29 2.17
C GLY A 164 3.50 26.09 3.04
N LEU A 165 3.08 24.84 3.28
CA LEU A 165 1.88 24.51 4.04
C LEU A 165 2.13 24.33 5.54
N LEU A 166 3.39 24.26 5.96
CA LEU A 166 3.77 24.12 7.37
C LEU A 166 3.89 25.49 8.06
N GLN A 167 2.83 26.28 7.98
CA GLN A 167 2.72 27.58 8.64
C GLN A 167 1.29 27.81 9.11
N HIS A 168 1.14 28.46 10.26
CA HIS A 168 -0.15 28.75 10.85
C HIS A 168 -0.14 30.09 11.57
N LEU A 169 -1.10 30.95 11.23
CA LEU A 169 -1.35 32.21 11.90
C LEU A 169 -2.36 31.98 13.02
N VAL A 170 -1.89 32.01 14.26
CA VAL A 170 -2.71 31.85 15.46
C VAL A 170 -3.25 33.22 15.89
N ASP A 171 -4.56 33.38 15.74
CA ASP A 171 -5.31 34.54 16.23
C ASP A 171 -6.10 34.23 17.52
N LYS A 172 -6.28 32.94 17.84
CA LYS A 172 -7.07 32.46 18.96
C LYS A 172 -6.35 31.37 19.75
N VAL A 173 -6.32 31.52 21.07
CA VAL A 173 -5.81 30.51 22.02
C VAL A 173 -6.79 30.36 23.19
N PRO A 174 -6.80 29.22 23.91
CA PRO A 174 -7.69 29.02 25.07
C PRO A 174 -7.59 30.16 26.09
N ASP A 175 -6.37 30.62 26.34
CA ASP A 175 -6.04 31.75 27.20
C ASP A 175 -5.81 33.01 26.37
N GLN A 176 -6.87 33.58 25.78
CA GLN A 176 -6.76 34.67 24.79
C GLN A 176 -5.98 35.89 25.30
N PHE A 177 -5.93 36.12 26.62
CA PHE A 177 -5.13 37.19 27.20
C PHE A 177 -3.63 37.06 26.86
N LEU A 178 -3.11 35.86 26.59
CA LEU A 178 -1.73 35.65 26.16
C LEU A 178 -1.42 36.31 24.80
N LEU A 179 -2.42 36.43 23.94
CA LEU A 179 -2.37 37.16 22.68
C LEU A 179 -2.82 38.62 22.83
N ASN A 180 -2.62 39.23 24.00
CA ASN A 180 -2.82 40.66 24.20
C ASN A 180 -1.61 41.29 24.89
N THR A 181 -1.14 42.40 24.35
CA THR A 181 0.01 43.17 24.86
C THR A 181 -0.10 43.59 26.33
N ALA A 182 -1.32 43.69 26.89
CA ALA A 182 -1.54 43.99 28.31
C ALA A 182 -0.91 42.94 29.24
N SER A 183 -1.00 41.65 28.87
CA SER A 183 -0.45 40.54 29.65
C SER A 183 1.07 40.54 29.70
N TRP A 184 1.71 41.15 28.70
CA TRP A 184 3.16 41.25 28.57
C TRP A 184 3.73 42.54 29.18
N ARG A 185 2.90 43.41 29.76
CA ARG A 185 3.32 44.74 30.27
C ARG A 185 4.51 44.69 31.23
N PHE A 186 4.60 43.65 32.04
CA PHE A 186 5.67 43.50 33.04
C PHE A 186 6.88 42.73 32.50
N LEU A 187 6.68 41.79 31.57
CA LEU A 187 7.76 40.97 30.98
C LEU A 187 8.47 41.70 29.84
N ILE A 188 7.71 42.38 28.96
CA ILE A 188 8.22 43.13 27.80
C ILE A 188 7.62 44.54 27.82
N PRO A 189 8.04 45.45 28.72
CA PRO A 189 7.41 46.76 28.90
C PRO A 189 7.44 47.65 27.65
N ARG A 190 8.46 47.49 26.78
CA ARG A 190 8.56 48.25 25.52
C ARG A 190 7.46 47.89 24.53
N LEU A 191 7.02 46.63 24.50
CA LEU A 191 5.93 46.16 23.64
C LEU A 191 4.63 46.87 24.01
N TYR A 192 4.27 46.83 25.31
CA TYR A 192 3.06 47.49 25.81
C TYR A 192 3.07 49.00 25.62
N ARG A 193 4.20 49.68 25.88
CA ARG A 193 4.30 51.13 25.70
C ARG A 193 4.07 51.57 24.25
N LYS A 194 4.53 50.78 23.28
CA LYS A 194 4.37 51.09 21.85
C LYS A 194 2.99 50.68 21.33
N TYR A 195 2.42 49.59 21.84
CA TYR A 195 1.13 49.04 21.41
C TYR A 195 0.26 48.70 22.63
N PRO A 196 -0.34 49.69 23.32
CA PRO A 196 -1.09 49.43 24.54
C PRO A 196 -2.44 48.75 24.27
N ASN A 197 -2.73 47.67 25.01
CA ASN A 197 -3.98 46.89 24.95
C ASN A 197 -4.36 46.40 23.54
N LYS A 198 -3.36 46.14 22.70
CA LYS A 198 -3.54 45.56 21.37
C LYS A 198 -3.49 44.04 21.42
N ASP A 199 -4.34 43.43 20.59
CA ASP A 199 -4.29 42.01 20.29
C ASP A 199 -3.06 41.69 19.43
N MET A 200 -2.59 40.47 19.55
CA MET A 200 -1.40 39.95 18.89
C MET A 200 -1.79 38.78 18.00
N LEU A 201 -1.13 38.68 16.86
CA LEU A 201 -1.16 37.50 16.00
C LEU A 201 0.17 36.79 16.13
N LEU A 202 0.14 35.48 16.34
CA LEU A 202 1.33 34.65 16.41
C LEU A 202 1.44 33.86 15.11
N ASN A 203 2.40 34.21 14.26
CA ASN A 203 2.73 33.40 13.09
C ASN A 203 3.73 32.32 13.51
N ILE A 204 3.36 31.06 13.32
CA ILE A 204 4.23 29.92 13.58
C ILE A 204 4.50 29.26 12.23
N SER A 205 5.77 29.18 11.84
CA SER A 205 6.17 28.54 10.59
C SER A 205 7.33 27.60 10.82
N ALA A 206 7.34 26.47 10.12
CA ALA A 206 8.51 25.60 10.09
C ALA A 206 9.64 26.25 9.31
N ILE A 207 10.88 26.13 9.79
CA ILE A 207 12.10 26.61 9.11
C ILE A 207 12.84 25.50 8.36
N SER A 208 12.50 24.24 8.65
CA SER A 208 13.02 23.04 8.01
C SER A 208 11.89 21.99 7.88
N PRO A 209 12.01 20.99 6.97
CA PRO A 209 11.10 19.86 6.97
C PRO A 209 11.12 19.12 8.31
N PRO A 210 9.94 18.82 8.91
CA PRO A 210 9.88 17.96 10.08
C PRO A 210 10.56 16.62 9.81
N SER A 211 11.36 16.15 10.77
CA SER A 211 12.00 14.83 10.69
C SER A 211 11.33 13.85 11.64
N VAL A 212 11.05 12.65 11.16
CA VAL A 212 10.44 11.57 11.93
C VAL A 212 11.46 10.47 12.17
N ARG A 213 11.48 9.95 13.39
CA ARG A 213 12.31 8.80 13.79
C ARG A 213 11.44 7.73 14.43
N ILE A 214 11.64 6.49 14.01
CA ILE A 214 10.92 5.33 14.54
C ILE A 214 11.85 4.62 15.52
N ASN A 215 11.45 4.61 16.79
CA ASN A 215 12.15 3.94 17.86
C ASN A 215 11.29 2.81 18.42
N VAL A 216 11.91 1.88 19.16
CA VAL A 216 11.17 0.78 19.80
C VAL A 216 10.11 1.36 20.75
N GLY A 217 8.84 1.13 20.43
CA GLY A 217 7.70 1.56 21.24
C GLY A 217 7.28 3.02 21.09
N ARG A 218 7.91 3.82 20.21
CA ARG A 218 7.51 5.22 19.98
C ARG A 218 7.91 5.76 18.60
N ILE A 219 7.20 6.79 18.16
CA ILE A 219 7.53 7.58 16.98
C ILE A 219 7.83 9.00 17.47
N ASP A 220 9.04 9.47 17.19
CA ASP A 220 9.52 10.79 17.57
C ASP A 220 9.46 11.72 16.35
N THR A 221 9.14 13.00 16.56
CA THR A 221 9.12 14.02 15.49
C THR A 221 9.83 15.28 15.97
N THR A 222 10.74 15.80 15.16
CA THR A 222 11.44 17.06 15.40
C THR A 222 10.93 18.11 14.41
N VAL A 223 10.47 19.25 14.93
CA VAL A 223 9.99 20.39 14.13
C VAL A 223 10.76 21.62 14.56
N ASP A 224 11.49 22.22 13.63
CA ASP A 224 12.16 23.51 13.87
C ASP A 224 11.22 24.64 13.44
N LEU A 225 10.96 25.59 14.34
CA LEU A 225 10.00 26.69 14.15
C LEU A 225 10.69 28.05 14.20
N ASP A 226 10.13 29.02 13.47
CA ASP A 226 10.43 30.47 13.55
C ASP A 226 9.57 31.16 14.62
#